data_AF-A0A2D5U8F7-F1
#
_entry.id   AF-A0A2D5U8F7-F1
#
_cell.length_a   1.000
_cell.length_b   1.000
_cell.length_c   1.000
_cell.angle_alpha   90.00
_cell.angle_beta   90.00
_cell.angle_gamma   90.00
#
_symmetry.space_group_name_H-M   'P 1'
#
loop_
_entity.id
_entity.type
_entity.pdbx_description
1 polymer ?
#
loop_
_entity_poly.entity_id
_entity_poly.type
_entity_poly.pdbx_seq_one_letter_code
_entity_poly.pdbx_strand_id
1 'polypeptide(L)'
;MSQLSLPTTIAFLIYISIVLGIGFYAYIQTKSASDYFLGGRQLSPAVSAISAGASDMSGWVLLGLPGYAYIAGLEAVWISIGLTIGVAANWLLMAKRLRIYSAQLDDAVTLPAYLQRRFADTTPWLKSIASISILLFFLFYVGSGLIAGGKLFNEVFGFDYQWAVLTSVVL
;
A
#
# COMPACT_ATOMS: atom_id res chain seq x y z
N MET A 1 -9.98 -28.38 10.38
CA MET A 1 -10.42 -27.04 10.80
C MET A 1 -9.70 -26.73 12.11
N SER A 2 -8.70 -25.85 12.06
CA SER A 2 -8.11 -25.29 13.27
C SER A 2 -9.25 -24.65 14.07
N GLN A 3 -9.56 -25.15 15.27
CA GLN A 3 -10.51 -24.47 16.13
C GLN A 3 -9.85 -23.18 16.62
N LEU A 4 -10.23 -22.06 16.01
CA LEU A 4 -9.78 -20.74 16.44
C LEU A 4 -10.25 -20.51 17.87
N SER A 5 -9.32 -20.06 18.72
CA SER A 5 -9.67 -19.72 20.08
C SER A 5 -10.71 -18.59 20.10
N LEU A 6 -11.61 -18.62 21.09
CA LEU A 6 -12.60 -17.56 21.29
C LEU A 6 -11.93 -16.17 21.38
N PRO A 7 -10.80 -15.98 22.11
CA PRO A 7 -10.06 -14.72 22.10
C PRO A 7 -9.59 -14.28 20.71
N THR A 8 -9.05 -15.18 19.90
CA THR A 8 -8.58 -14.87 18.53
C THR A 8 -9.74 -14.40 17.66
N THR A 9 -10.89 -15.06 17.75
CA THR A 9 -12.08 -14.72 16.98
C THR A 9 -12.61 -13.34 17.37
N ILE A 10 -12.70 -13.04 18.66
CA ILE A 10 -13.16 -11.74 19.15
C ILE A 10 -12.20 -10.63 18.71
N ALA A 11 -10.88 -10.83 18.86
CA ALA A 11 -9.88 -9.86 18.45
C ALA A 11 -9.97 -9.57 16.94
N PHE A 12 -10.14 -10.61 16.12
CA PHE A 12 -10.29 -10.47 14.68
C PHE A 12 -11.55 -9.68 14.30
N LEU A 13 -12.70 -10.00 14.90
CA LEU A 13 -13.96 -9.30 14.63
C LEU A 13 -13.91 -7.82 15.05
N ILE A 14 -13.30 -7.52 16.20
CA ILE A 14 -13.10 -6.13 16.66
C ILE A 14 -12.22 -5.39 15.66
N TYR A 15 -11.09 -5.98 15.25
CA TYR A 15 -10.18 -5.38 14.29
C TYR A 15 -10.88 -5.05 12.96
N ILE A 16 -11.56 -6.02 12.35
CA ILE A 16 -12.28 -5.83 11.10
C ILE A 16 -13.37 -4.76 11.25
N SER A 17 -14.13 -4.78 12.35
CA SER A 17 -15.18 -3.79 12.60
C SER A 17 -14.62 -2.36 12.69
N ILE A 18 -13.46 -2.19 13.33
CA ILE A 18 -12.79 -0.88 13.42
C ILE A 18 -12.32 -0.43 12.03
N VAL A 19 -11.64 -1.30 11.28
CA VAL A 19 -11.11 -0.96 9.95
C VAL A 19 -12.25 -0.59 8.98
N LEU A 20 -13.30 -1.40 8.93
CA LEU A 20 -14.48 -1.13 8.10
C LEU A 20 -15.21 0.14 8.56
N GLY A 21 -15.31 0.37 9.87
CA GLY A 21 -15.89 1.59 10.43
C GLY A 21 -15.14 2.85 10.01
N ILE A 22 -13.80 2.82 10.04
CA ILE A 22 -12.95 3.92 9.56
C ILE A 22 -13.16 4.13 8.05
N GLY A 23 -13.19 3.06 7.26
CA GLY A 23 -13.43 3.11 5.82
C GLY A 23 -14.78 3.74 5.48
N PHE A 24 -15.84 3.32 6.18
CA PHE A 24 -17.19 3.87 6.01
C PHE A 24 -17.27 5.35 6.41
N TYR A 25 -16.64 5.73 7.51
CA TYR A 25 -16.54 7.14 7.91
C TYR A 25 -15.82 7.98 6.84
N ALA A 26 -14.67 7.51 6.35
CA ALA A 26 -13.91 8.21 5.29
C ALA A 26 -14.69 8.29 3.97
N TYR A 27 -15.45 7.25 3.64
CA TYR A 27 -16.35 7.24 2.48
C TYR A 27 -17.39 8.36 2.55
N ILE A 28 -18.03 8.56 3.72
CA ILE A 28 -19.02 9.64 3.90
C ILE A 28 -18.37 11.01 3.73
N GLN A 29 -17.11 11.18 4.15
CA GLN A 29 -16.38 12.45 4.05
C GLN A 29 -15.89 12.76 2.62
N THR A 30 -15.81 11.77 1.74
CA THR A 30 -15.29 11.96 0.37
C THR A 30 -16.37 12.56 -0.53
N LYS A 31 -16.19 13.82 -0.96
CA LYS A 31 -17.16 14.53 -1.82
C LYS A 31 -16.66 14.85 -3.23
N SER A 32 -15.35 14.76 -3.45
CA SER A 32 -14.72 15.07 -4.73
C SER A 32 -13.59 14.09 -5.08
N ALA A 33 -13.12 14.14 -6.33
CA ALA A 33 -11.94 13.37 -6.74
C ALA A 33 -10.67 13.78 -5.98
N SER A 34 -10.52 15.06 -5.61
CA SER A 34 -9.37 15.52 -4.82
C SER A 34 -9.43 14.98 -3.39
N ASP A 35 -10.62 14.87 -2.80
CA ASP A 35 -10.80 14.21 -1.51
C ASP A 35 -10.42 12.73 -1.59
N TYR A 36 -10.85 12.05 -2.65
CA TYR A 36 -10.59 10.62 -2.86
C TYR A 36 -9.10 10.31 -3.09
N PHE A 37 -8.43 11.06 -3.96
CA PHE A 37 -7.04 10.77 -4.34
C PHE A 37 -5.99 11.43 -3.43
N LEU A 38 -6.30 12.59 -2.82
CA LEU A 38 -5.32 13.39 -2.08
C LEU A 38 -5.76 13.73 -0.65
N GLY A 39 -6.91 13.24 -0.19
CA GLY A 39 -7.48 13.64 1.10
C GLY A 39 -7.73 15.15 1.18
N GLY A 40 -8.08 15.76 0.04
CA GLY A 40 -8.25 17.21 -0.11
C GLY A 40 -6.97 18.01 0.15
N ARG A 41 -5.80 17.34 0.16
CA ARG A 41 -4.50 17.87 0.59
C ARG A 41 -4.47 18.39 2.04
N GLN A 42 -5.41 17.97 2.89
CA GLN A 42 -5.49 18.46 4.27
C GLN A 42 -4.73 17.56 5.27
N LEU A 43 -4.25 16.40 4.83
CA LEU A 43 -3.51 15.47 5.68
C LEU A 43 -2.21 16.09 6.19
N SER A 44 -1.98 15.95 7.50
CA SER A 44 -0.74 16.39 8.14
C SER A 44 0.44 15.52 7.67
N PRO A 45 1.69 16.04 7.71
CA PRO A 45 2.86 15.29 7.30
C PRO A 45 3.00 13.94 8.02
N ALA A 46 2.68 13.87 9.32
CA ALA A 46 2.74 12.64 10.09
C ALA A 46 1.72 11.60 9.61
N VAL A 47 0.49 12.02 9.35
CA VAL A 47 -0.56 11.12 8.83
C VAL A 47 -0.20 10.62 7.44
N SER A 48 0.32 11.50 6.57
CA SER A 48 0.82 11.10 5.25
C SER A 48 1.99 10.12 5.32
N ALA A 49 2.91 10.28 6.29
CA ALA A 49 4.05 9.37 6.47
C ALA A 49 3.60 7.98 6.92
N ILE A 50 2.69 7.93 7.90
CA ILE A 50 2.12 6.66 8.39
C ILE A 50 1.33 5.98 7.28
N SER A 51 0.53 6.73 6.52
CA SER A 51 -0.21 6.18 5.38
C SER A 51 0.73 5.63 4.31
N ALA A 52 1.79 6.35 3.95
CA ALA A 52 2.77 5.88 2.99
C ALA A 52 3.50 4.61 3.48
N GLY A 53 3.88 4.58 4.76
CA GLY A 53 4.47 3.40 5.39
C GLY A 53 3.52 2.21 5.38
N ALA A 54 2.25 2.40 5.78
CA ALA A 54 1.24 1.34 5.76
C ALA A 54 1.00 0.80 4.35
N SER A 55 1.04 1.65 3.32
CA SER A 55 0.94 1.21 1.91
C SER A 55 2.15 0.40 1.44
N ASP A 56 3.34 0.66 1.99
CA ASP A 56 4.56 -0.11 1.67
C ASP A 56 4.57 -1.50 2.34
N MET A 57 3.90 -1.63 3.50
CA MET A 57 3.80 -2.87 4.26
C MET A 57 2.76 -3.80 3.64
N SER A 58 3.20 -4.76 2.82
CA SER A 58 2.33 -5.79 2.23
C SER A 58 2.61 -7.19 2.79
N GLY A 59 2.00 -8.22 2.21
CA GLY A 59 2.32 -9.63 2.52
C GLY A 59 3.81 -9.97 2.40
N TRP A 60 4.61 -9.15 1.72
CA TRP A 60 6.07 -9.28 1.69
C TRP A 60 6.71 -9.16 3.08
N VAL A 61 6.18 -8.32 3.97
CA VAL A 61 6.74 -8.14 5.34
C VAL A 61 6.45 -9.34 6.21
N LEU A 62 5.29 -10.00 6.01
CA LEU A 62 4.87 -11.15 6.82
C LEU A 62 5.42 -12.47 6.30
N LEU A 63 5.54 -12.63 4.97
CA LEU A 63 5.93 -13.90 4.35
C LEU A 63 7.29 -13.82 3.65
N GLY A 64 7.55 -12.73 2.93
CA GLY A 64 8.75 -12.56 2.11
C GLY A 64 10.01 -12.32 2.92
N LEU A 65 10.04 -11.25 3.72
CA LEU A 65 11.21 -10.86 4.51
C LEU A 65 11.60 -11.91 5.55
N PRO A 66 10.68 -12.49 6.35
CA PRO A 66 11.03 -13.55 7.29
C PRO A 66 11.48 -14.82 6.57
N GLY A 67 10.87 -15.16 5.43
CA GLY A 67 11.27 -16.29 4.61
C GLY A 67 12.70 -16.14 4.06
N TYR A 68 13.05 -14.94 3.57
CA TYR A 68 14.41 -14.63 3.16
C TYR A 68 15.38 -14.68 4.33
N ALA A 69 15.04 -14.03 5.45
CA ALA A 69 15.87 -14.03 6.66
C ALA A 69 16.11 -15.44 7.22
N TYR A 70 15.13 -16.34 7.11
CA TYR A 70 15.28 -17.74 7.50
C TYR A 70 16.36 -18.47 6.68
N ILE A 71 16.49 -18.15 5.38
CA ILE A 71 17.45 -18.78 4.48
C ILE A 71 18.82 -18.08 4.54
N ALA A 72 18.83 -16.74 4.54
CA ALA A 72 20.05 -15.91 4.45
C ALA A 72 20.69 -15.63 5.82
N GLY A 73 19.96 -15.86 6.93
CA GLY A 73 20.42 -15.56 8.28
C GLY A 73 20.57 -14.06 8.54
N LEU A 74 21.62 -13.69 9.28
CA LEU A 74 21.83 -12.30 9.74
C LEU A 74 22.10 -11.31 8.60
N GLU A 75 22.49 -11.77 7.41
CA GLU A 75 22.72 -10.90 6.25
C GLU A 75 21.44 -10.14 5.84
N ALA A 76 20.25 -10.71 6.11
CA ALA A 76 18.97 -10.06 5.87
C ALA A 76 18.79 -8.73 6.62
N VAL A 77 19.58 -8.45 7.66
CA VAL A 77 19.54 -7.15 8.38
C VAL A 77 19.86 -5.97 7.46
N TRP A 78 20.66 -6.19 6.41
CA TRP A 78 21.01 -5.15 5.45
C TRP A 78 19.79 -4.63 4.69
N ILE A 79 18.77 -5.47 4.48
CA ILE A 79 17.49 -5.06 3.88
C ILE A 79 16.83 -4.00 4.77
N SER A 80 16.72 -4.26 6.08
CA SER A 80 16.11 -3.34 7.04
C SER A 80 16.86 -2.00 7.13
N ILE A 81 18.20 -2.05 7.13
CA ILE A 81 19.05 -0.84 7.15
C ILE A 81 18.83 -0.04 5.86
N GLY A 82 18.92 -0.69 4.70
CA GLY A 82 18.75 -0.06 3.40
C GLY A 82 17.36 0.56 3.23
N LEU A 83 16.31 -0.14 3.65
CA LEU A 83 14.94 0.38 3.62
C LEU A 83 14.76 1.58 4.54
N THR A 84 15.28 1.53 5.76
CA THR A 84 15.18 2.65 6.70
C THR A 84 15.83 3.91 6.14
N ILE A 85 17.05 3.78 5.61
CA ILE A 85 17.78 4.91 5.01
C ILE A 85 17.07 5.39 3.73
N GLY A 86 16.64 4.46 2.88
CA GLY A 86 15.96 4.76 1.61
C GLY A 86 14.63 5.48 1.81
N VAL A 87 13.80 5.00 2.73
CA VAL A 87 12.52 5.63 3.09
C VAL A 87 12.75 7.00 3.70
N ALA A 88 13.71 7.14 4.62
CA ALA A 88 14.06 8.43 5.21
C ALA A 88 14.54 9.42 4.15
N ALA A 89 15.43 9.01 3.25
CA ALA A 89 15.92 9.83 2.16
C ALA A 89 14.80 10.24 1.20
N ASN A 90 13.95 9.30 0.77
CA ASN A 90 12.81 9.58 -0.10
C ASN A 90 11.84 10.59 0.56
N TRP A 91 11.54 10.40 1.84
CA TRP A 91 10.65 11.29 2.59
C TRP A 91 11.23 12.71 2.70
N LEU A 92 12.48 12.84 3.12
CA LEU A 92 13.13 14.13 3.35
C LEU A 92 13.44 14.88 2.04
N LEU A 93 13.83 14.17 0.99
CA LEU A 93 14.29 14.77 -0.27
C LEU A 93 13.15 14.98 -1.27
N MET A 94 12.22 14.04 -1.37
CA MET A 94 11.23 14.02 -2.46
C MET A 94 9.82 14.42 -2.00
N ALA A 95 9.33 13.94 -0.85
CA ALA A 95 7.92 14.07 -0.47
C ALA A 95 7.43 15.53 -0.45
N LYS A 96 8.19 16.44 0.18
CA LYS A 96 7.82 17.88 0.22
C LYS A 96 7.79 18.51 -1.17
N ARG A 97 8.79 18.20 -2.02
CA ARG A 97 8.88 18.75 -3.37
C ARG A 97 7.72 18.26 -4.22
N LEU A 98 7.44 16.96 -4.18
CA LEU A 98 6.34 16.36 -4.94
C LEU A 98 4.99 16.92 -4.51
N ARG A 99 4.77 17.12 -3.21
CA ARG A 99 3.54 17.73 -2.69
C ARG A 99 3.32 19.14 -3.23
N ILE A 100 4.35 19.99 -3.25
CA ILE A 100 4.26 21.38 -3.70
C ILE A 100 4.09 21.44 -5.22
N TYR A 101 4.95 20.77 -5.98
CA TYR A 101 4.92 20.88 -7.44
C TYR A 101 3.72 20.17 -8.06
N SER A 102 3.21 19.08 -7.47
CA SER A 102 1.95 18.47 -7.93
C SER A 102 0.78 19.45 -7.82
N ALA A 103 0.73 20.29 -6.78
CA ALA A 103 -0.32 21.30 -6.64
C ALA A 103 -0.20 22.40 -7.70
N GLN A 104 1.02 22.85 -7.98
CA GLN A 104 1.30 23.93 -8.94
C GLN A 104 1.09 23.50 -10.40
N LEU A 105 1.17 22.21 -10.70
CA LEU A 105 1.04 21.66 -12.05
C LEU A 105 -0.38 21.10 -12.26
N ASP A 106 -1.37 21.99 -12.26
CA ASP A 106 -2.80 21.70 -12.46
C ASP A 106 -3.33 20.58 -11.54
N ASP A 107 -2.95 20.64 -10.27
CA ASP A 107 -3.31 19.64 -9.26
C ASP A 107 -3.09 18.19 -9.72
N ALA A 108 -1.85 17.87 -10.14
CA ALA A 108 -1.49 16.54 -10.61
C ALA A 108 -1.71 15.48 -9.53
N VAL A 109 -2.74 14.66 -9.70
CA VAL A 109 -3.11 13.59 -8.75
C VAL A 109 -2.34 12.28 -8.94
N THR A 110 -1.61 12.11 -10.06
CA THR A 110 -0.79 10.91 -10.33
C THR A 110 0.65 11.26 -10.71
N LEU A 111 1.59 10.35 -10.43
CA LEU A 111 2.99 10.50 -10.82
C LEU A 111 3.18 10.63 -12.34
N PRO A 112 2.54 9.81 -13.21
CA PRO A 112 2.67 9.98 -14.66
C PRO A 112 2.18 11.35 -15.16
N ALA A 113 1.07 11.86 -14.62
CA ALA A 113 0.56 13.19 -14.96
C ALA A 113 1.50 14.29 -14.46
N TYR A 114 2.03 14.15 -13.23
CA TYR A 114 3.03 15.05 -12.69
C TYR A 114 4.28 15.10 -13.58
N LEU A 115 4.82 13.96 -14.00
CA LEU A 115 6.00 13.90 -14.86
C LEU A 115 5.74 14.56 -16.21
N GLN A 116 4.62 14.25 -16.87
CA GLN A 116 4.26 14.88 -18.14
C GLN A 116 4.27 16.41 -18.04
N ARG A 117 3.60 16.95 -17.01
CA ARG A 117 3.47 18.41 -16.81
C ARG A 117 4.80 19.04 -16.38
N ARG A 118 5.53 18.38 -15.49
CA ARG A 118 6.81 18.88 -14.96
C ARG A 118 7.87 19.04 -16.06
N PHE A 119 7.85 18.16 -17.06
CA PHE A 119 8.78 18.18 -18.19
C PHE A 119 8.19 18.83 -19.45
N ALA A 120 6.98 19.39 -19.39
CA ALA A 120 6.26 19.96 -20.52
C ALA A 120 6.23 19.01 -21.74
N ASP A 121 6.02 17.72 -21.49
CA ASP A 121 6.05 16.67 -22.50
C ASP A 121 4.83 16.76 -23.43
N THR A 122 5.07 17.23 -24.66
CA THR A 122 4.05 17.43 -25.71
C THR A 122 3.57 16.13 -26.35
N THR A 123 4.45 15.13 -26.41
CA THR A 123 4.17 13.80 -26.98
C THR A 123 4.26 12.80 -25.83
N PRO A 124 3.19 12.57 -25.04
CA PRO A 124 3.19 12.08 -23.65
C PRO A 124 3.88 10.71 -23.40
N TRP A 125 5.15 10.58 -23.74
CA TRP A 125 5.93 9.36 -23.73
C TRP A 125 6.38 9.06 -22.31
N LEU A 126 6.75 10.09 -21.53
CA LEU A 126 7.09 9.93 -20.12
C LEU A 126 5.88 9.42 -19.33
N LYS A 127 4.70 9.98 -19.61
CA LYS A 127 3.45 9.51 -19.02
C LYS A 127 3.16 8.06 -19.41
N SER A 128 3.28 7.74 -20.69
CA SER A 128 2.98 6.40 -21.20
C SER A 128 3.90 5.35 -20.58
N ILE A 129 5.21 5.58 -20.58
CA ILE A 129 6.18 4.68 -19.95
C ILE A 129 5.89 4.53 -18.46
N ALA A 130 5.74 5.64 -17.73
CA ALA A 130 5.47 5.58 -16.28
C ALA A 130 4.16 4.86 -15.96
N SER A 131 3.09 5.13 -16.70
CA SER A 131 1.79 4.46 -16.54
C SER A 131 1.88 2.96 -16.84
N ILE A 132 2.55 2.55 -17.92
CA ILE A 132 2.72 1.14 -18.26
C ILE A 132 3.58 0.42 -17.22
N SER A 133 4.69 1.04 -16.78
CA SER A 133 5.53 0.47 -15.72
C SER A 133 4.73 0.29 -14.44
N ILE A 134 3.98 1.31 -14.00
CA ILE A 134 3.12 1.21 -12.82
C ILE A 134 2.12 0.07 -13.01
N LEU A 135 1.36 0.03 -14.10
CA LEU A 135 0.37 -1.04 -14.33
C LEU A 135 0.99 -2.43 -14.30
N LEU A 136 2.13 -2.63 -14.96
CA LEU A 136 2.83 -3.91 -15.01
C LEU A 136 3.29 -4.36 -13.62
N PHE A 137 4.00 -3.51 -12.88
CA PHE A 137 4.50 -3.88 -11.56
C PHE A 137 3.38 -3.98 -10.52
N PHE A 138 2.35 -3.13 -10.62
CA PHE A 138 1.21 -3.17 -9.72
C PHE A 138 0.35 -4.42 -9.93
N LEU A 139 0.28 -4.95 -11.15
CA LEU A 139 -0.38 -6.23 -11.44
C LEU A 139 0.26 -7.37 -10.63
N PHE A 140 1.59 -7.51 -10.68
CA PHE A 140 2.29 -8.54 -9.91
C PHE A 140 2.23 -8.27 -8.40
N TYR A 141 2.32 -7.00 -8.01
CA TYR A 141 2.21 -6.60 -6.61
C TYR A 141 0.85 -7.02 -6.01
N VAL A 142 -0.26 -6.61 -6.63
CA VAL A 142 -1.61 -6.98 -6.18
C VAL A 142 -1.80 -8.48 -6.23
N GLY A 143 -1.40 -9.15 -7.33
CA GLY A 143 -1.47 -10.61 -7.43
C GLY A 143 -0.74 -11.34 -6.29
N SER A 144 0.47 -10.88 -5.94
CA SER A 144 1.23 -11.44 -4.82
C SER A 144 0.54 -11.19 -3.46
N GLY A 145 -0.10 -10.03 -3.30
CA GLY A 145 -0.89 -9.68 -2.11
C GLY A 145 -2.10 -10.59 -1.92
N LEU A 146 -2.83 -10.88 -3.00
CA LEU A 146 -3.97 -11.81 -2.97
C LEU A 146 -3.54 -13.23 -2.59
N ILE A 147 -2.40 -13.70 -3.13
CA ILE A 147 -1.84 -15.01 -2.77
C ILE A 147 -1.42 -15.05 -1.29
N ALA A 148 -0.78 -13.99 -0.80
CA ALA A 148 -0.38 -13.88 0.59
C ALA A 148 -1.59 -13.88 1.54
N GLY A 149 -2.63 -13.11 1.21
CA GLY A 149 -3.90 -13.08 1.95
C GLY A 149 -4.59 -14.45 1.95
N GLY A 150 -4.73 -15.07 0.78
CA GLY A 150 -5.31 -16.41 0.66
C GLY A 150 -4.56 -17.47 1.44
N LYS A 151 -3.22 -17.46 1.42
CA LYS A 151 -2.40 -18.37 2.26
C LYS A 151 -2.63 -18.12 3.74
N LEU A 152 -2.67 -16.86 4.17
CA LEU A 152 -2.91 -16.52 5.57
C LEU A 152 -4.29 -17.03 6.05
N PHE A 153 -5.35 -16.80 5.27
CA PHE A 153 -6.68 -17.29 5.63
C PHE A 153 -6.79 -18.82 5.58
N ASN A 154 -6.15 -19.46 4.59
CA ASN A 154 -6.09 -20.91 4.48
C ASN A 154 -5.40 -21.55 5.69
N GLU A 155 -4.24 -21.01 6.11
CA GLU A 155 -3.48 -21.53 7.26
C GLU A 155 -4.17 -21.25 8.60
N VAL A 156 -4.71 -20.05 8.80
CA VAL A 156 -5.28 -19.63 10.09
C VAL A 156 -6.67 -20.24 10.31
N PHE A 157 -7.55 -20.15 9.31
CA PHE A 157 -8.97 -20.53 9.43
C PHE A 157 -9.26 -21.92 8.84
N GLY A 158 -8.30 -22.53 8.13
CA GLY A 158 -8.49 -23.83 7.48
C GLY A 158 -9.48 -23.80 6.31
N PHE A 159 -9.75 -22.62 5.74
CA PHE A 159 -10.59 -22.48 4.55
C PHE A 159 -9.90 -23.10 3.35
N ASP A 160 -10.67 -23.67 2.42
CA ASP A 160 -10.09 -24.02 1.12
C ASP A 160 -9.46 -22.79 0.46
N TYR A 161 -8.34 -22.98 -0.24
CA TYR A 161 -7.54 -21.88 -0.76
C TYR A 161 -8.33 -20.94 -1.69
N GLN A 162 -9.27 -21.45 -2.50
CA GLN A 162 -10.08 -20.60 -3.38
C GLN A 162 -10.99 -19.67 -2.56
N TRP A 163 -11.63 -20.22 -1.53
CA TRP A 163 -12.46 -19.44 -0.60
C TRP A 163 -11.64 -18.50 0.28
N ALA A 164 -10.42 -18.89 0.65
CA ALA A 164 -9.50 -18.06 1.41
C ALA A 164 -9.05 -16.81 0.61
N VAL A 165 -8.74 -16.97 -0.68
CA VAL A 165 -8.42 -15.83 -1.57
C VAL A 165 -9.63 -14.91 -1.70
N LEU A 166 -10.82 -15.45 -1.97
CA LEU A 166 -12.04 -14.63 -2.12
C LEU A 166 -12.38 -13.86 -0.85
N THR A 167 -12.29 -14.50 0.32
CA THR A 167 -12.56 -13.84 1.60
C THR A 167 -11.51 -12.76 1.91
N SER A 168 -10.24 -12.98 1.59
CA SER A 168 -9.18 -11.95 1.75
C SER A 168 -9.30 -10.75 0.81
N VAL A 169 -10.08 -10.85 -0.27
CA VAL A 169 -10.37 -9.72 -1.17
C VAL A 169 -11.49 -8.86 -0.63
N VAL A 170 -12.48 -9.50 0.00
CA VAL A 170 -13.69 -8.84 0.50
C VAL A 170 -13.44 -8.16 1.86
N LEU A 171 -12.56 -8.74 2.67
CA LEU A 171 -12.16 -8.24 4.00
C LEU A 171 -10.85 -7.45 3.93
#